data_AF-A0A534Q302-F1
#
_entry.id   AF-A0A534Q302-F1
#
_cell.length_a   1.000
_cell.length_b   1.000
_cell.length_c   1.000
_cell.angle_alpha   90.00
_cell.angle_beta   90.00
_cell.angle_gamma   90.00
#
_symmetry.space_group_name_H-M   'P 1'
#
loop_
_entity.id
_entity.type
_entity.pdbx_description
1 polymer ?
#
loop_
_entity_poly.entity_id
_entity_poly.type
_entity_poly.pdbx_seq_one_letter_code
_entity_poly.pdbx_strand_id
1 'polypeptide(L)' 'MKCREVAEFLMEYLDGALGEAERRVFEGHIEDCPACVNYLETYRETVRLGKSVCAPDAEVPPDVPEELVQAILSARRK' A
#
# COMPACT_ATOMS: atom_id res chain seq x y z
N MET A 1 -19.96 -1.76 8.80
CA MET A 1 -18.63 -1.38 8.31
C MET A 1 -18.40 0.08 8.66
N LYS A 2 -17.34 0.38 9.41
CA LYS A 2 -16.92 1.74 9.74
C LYS A 2 -15.99 2.24 8.64
N CYS A 3 -15.98 3.56 8.39
CA CYS A 3 -15.12 4.15 7.36
C CYS A 3 -13.64 3.76 7.50
N ARG A 4 -13.16 3.60 8.75
CA ARG A 4 -11.80 3.18 9.06
C ARG A 4 -11.48 1.76 8.57
N GLU A 5 -12.39 0.81 8.80
CA GLU A 5 -12.21 -0.59 8.40
C GLU A 5 -12.09 -0.72 6.87
N VAL A 6 -12.86 0.10 6.12
CA VAL A 6 -12.76 0.15 4.65
C VAL A 6 -11.41 0.70 4.21
N ALA A 7 -10.95 1.78 4.83
CA ALA A 7 -9.67 2.41 4.47
C ALA A 7 -8.48 1.49 4.77
N GLU A 8 -8.49 0.78 5.90
CA GLU A 8 -7.47 -0.20 6.26
C GLU A 8 -7.44 -1.35 5.25
N PHE A 9 -8.60 -1.92 4.91
CA PHE A 9 -8.70 -2.97 3.89
C PHE A 9 -8.16 -2.53 2.51
N LEU A 10 -8.48 -1.31 2.08
CA LEU A 10 -8.00 -0.80 0.79
C LEU A 10 -6.50 -0.50 0.79
N MET A 11 -5.92 -0.08 1.92
CA MET A 11 -4.45 0.02 2.05
C MET A 11 -3.81 -1.36 1.95
N GLU A 12 -4.31 -2.35 2.68
CA GLU A 12 -3.78 -3.73 2.62
C GLU A 12 -3.88 -4.30 1.20
N TYR A 13 -4.97 -4.01 0.47
CA TYR A 13 -5.10 -4.37 -0.93
C TYR A 13 -4.04 -3.72 -1.82
N LEU A 14 -3.82 -2.40 -1.69
CA LEU A 14 -2.86 -1.66 -2.52
C LEU A 14 -1.40 -2.02 -2.20
N ASP A 15 -1.09 -2.31 -0.93
CA ASP A 15 0.24 -2.70 -0.47
C ASP A 15 0.51 -4.21 -0.68
N GLY A 16 -0.47 -4.97 -1.16
CA GLY A 16 -0.36 -6.41 -1.42
C GLY A 16 -0.29 -7.27 -0.14
N ALA A 17 -0.76 -6.73 0.99
CA ALA A 17 -0.76 -7.37 2.29
C ALA A 17 -2.00 -8.24 2.56
N LEU A 18 -3.05 -8.12 1.72
CA LEU A 18 -4.23 -8.98 1.84
C LEU A 18 -3.91 -10.45 1.58
N GLY A 19 -4.58 -11.33 2.34
CA GLY A 19 -4.55 -12.77 2.07
C GLY A 19 -5.10 -13.09 0.69
N GLU A 20 -4.57 -14.13 0.03
CA GLU A 20 -4.95 -14.42 -1.36
C GLU A 20 -6.46 -14.67 -1.55
N ALA A 21 -7.12 -15.28 -0.57
CA ALA A 21 -8.55 -15.58 -0.64
C ALA A 21 -9.37 -14.27 -0.64
N GLU A 22 -9.04 -13.34 0.25
CA GLU A 22 -9.72 -12.04 0.35
C GLU A 22 -9.46 -11.19 -0.89
N ARG A 23 -8.22 -11.19 -1.38
CA ARG A 23 -7.84 -10.51 -2.61
C ARG A 23 -8.65 -11.00 -3.80
N ARG A 24 -8.79 -12.32 -3.99
CA ARG A 24 -9.58 -12.89 -5.10
C ARG A 24 -11.05 -12.50 -5.02
N VAL A 25 -11.65 -12.54 -3.82
CA VAL A 25 -13.05 -12.14 -3.63
C VAL A 25 -13.25 -10.66 -3.98
N PHE A 26 -12.34 -9.80 -3.52
CA PHE A 26 -12.40 -8.37 -3.80
C PHE A 26 -12.19 -8.05 -5.28
N GLU A 27 -11.23 -8.70 -5.94
CA GLU A 27 -10.99 -8.54 -7.36
C GLU A 27 -12.21 -8.94 -8.20
N GLY A 28 -12.86 -10.06 -7.87
CA GLY A 28 -14.13 -10.44 -8.52
C GLY A 28 -15.23 -9.39 -8.34
N HIS A 29 -15.32 -8.76 -7.17
CA HIS A 29 -16.27 -7.66 -6.97
C HIS A 29 -15.96 -6.44 -7.83
N ILE A 30 -14.67 -6.09 -7.98
CA ILE A 30 -14.23 -4.95 -8.79
C ILE A 30 -14.54 -5.19 -10.28
N GLU A 31 -14.44 -6.42 -10.77
CA GLU A 31 -14.79 -6.78 -12.16
C GLU A 31 -16.28 -6.54 -12.45
N ASP A 32 -17.16 -6.79 -11.47
CA ASP A 32 -18.61 -6.70 -11.63
C ASP A 32 -19.23 -5.35 -11.22
N CYS A 33 -18.47 -4.45 -10.58
CA CYS A 33 -19.01 -3.24 -9.95
C CYS A 33 -18.30 -1.95 -10.40
N PRO A 34 -18.82 -1.22 -11.41
CA PRO A 34 -18.24 0.03 -11.90
C PRO A 34 -18.10 1.13 -10.83
N ALA A 35 -19.01 1.17 -9.86
CA ALA A 35 -18.94 2.14 -8.76
C ALA A 35 -17.70 1.89 -7.88
N CYS A 36 -17.37 0.63 -7.61
CA CYS A 36 -16.21 0.28 -6.80
C CYS A 36 -14.90 0.44 -7.58
N VAL A 37 -14.90 0.23 -8.91
CA VAL A 37 -13.78 0.63 -9.78
C VAL A 37 -13.48 2.12 -9.61
N ASN A 38 -14.49 2.98 -9.79
CA ASN A 38 -14.32 4.43 -9.67
C ASN A 38 -13.86 4.87 -8.28
N TYR A 39 -14.39 4.21 -7.24
CA TYR A 39 -13.97 4.48 -5.86
C TYR A 39 -12.50 4.10 -5.63
N LEU A 40 -12.08 2.93 -6.11
CA LEU A 40 -10.70 2.45 -5.99
C LEU A 40 -9.72 3.39 -6.74
N GLU A 41 -10.08 3.88 -7.92
CA GLU A 41 -9.28 4.86 -8.66
C GLU A 41 -9.13 6.17 -7.88
N THR A 42 -10.23 6.69 -7.31
CA THR A 42 -10.19 7.89 -6.47
C THR A 42 -9.32 7.68 -5.23
N TYR A 43 -9.39 6.50 -4.64
CA TYR A 43 -8.58 6.15 -3.47
C TYR A 43 -7.09 6.06 -3.82
N ARG A 44 -6.73 5.43 -4.94
CA ARG A 44 -5.35 5.39 -5.48
C ARG A 44 -4.78 6.80 -5.67
N GLU A 45 -5.58 7.69 -6.25
CA GLU A 45 -5.18 9.09 -6.45
C GLU A 45 -4.99 9.84 -5.12
N THR A 46 -5.88 9.61 -4.16
CA THR A 46 -5.75 10.19 -2.80
C THR A 46 -4.45 9.76 -2.14
N VAL A 47 -4.09 8.47 -2.22
CA VAL A 47 -2.83 7.94 -1.69
C VAL A 47 -1.63 8.55 -2.43
N ARG A 48 -1.69 8.66 -3.76
CA ARG A 48 -0.62 9.26 -4.58
C ARG A 48 -0.36 10.72 -4.18
N LEU A 49 -1.42 11.51 -4.07
CA LEU A 49 -1.34 12.92 -3.66
C LEU A 49 -0.80 13.04 -2.23
N GLY A 50 -1.32 12.23 -1.30
CA GLY A 50 -0.81 12.18 0.07
C GLY A 50 0.68 11.88 0.13
N LYS A 51 1.17 10.89 -0.62
CA LYS A 51 2.60 10.59 -0.74
C LYS A 51 3.40 11.77 -1.29
N SER A 52 2.92 12.44 -2.34
CA SER A 52 3.64 13.57 -2.94
C SER A 52 3.80 14.78 -2.03
N VAL A 53 2.85 15.01 -1.11
CA VAL A 53 2.89 16.16 -0.18
C VAL A 53 3.61 15.81 1.11
N CYS A 54 3.42 14.58 1.61
CA CYS A 54 4.00 14.12 2.88
C CYS A 54 5.42 13.53 2.74
N ALA A 55 5.86 13.18 1.54
CA ALA A 55 7.24 12.83 1.24
C ALA A 55 7.90 13.96 0.42
N PRO A 56 8.19 15.13 1.03
CA PRO A 56 8.99 16.14 0.36
C PRO A 56 10.37 15.55 0.16
N ASP A 57 10.79 15.32 -1.09
CA ASP A 57 12.14 14.92 -1.54
C ASP A 57 13.06 14.53 -0.38
N ALA A 58 12.70 13.48 0.34
CA ALA A 58 13.47 13.03 1.46
C ALA A 58 14.61 12.29 0.77
N GLU A 59 15.62 13.06 0.36
CA GLU A 59 16.90 12.53 -0.07
C GLU A 59 17.23 11.49 0.97
N VAL A 60 17.16 10.23 0.54
CA VAL A 60 17.66 9.12 1.34
C VAL A 60 19.03 9.60 1.79
N PRO A 61 19.28 9.71 3.10
CA PRO A 61 20.53 10.27 3.58
C PRO A 61 21.66 9.58 2.80
N PRO A 62 22.54 10.33 2.12
CA PRO A 62 23.53 9.73 1.22
C PRO A 62 24.41 8.71 1.95
N ASP A 63 24.49 8.83 3.28
CA ASP A 63 25.22 7.96 4.18
C ASP A 63 24.29 7.07 5.01
N VAL A 64 23.51 6.19 4.37
CA VAL A 64 22.97 5.02 5.10
C VAL A 64 24.16 4.12 5.46
N PRO A 65 24.44 3.86 6.76
CA PRO A 65 25.61 3.06 7.14
C PRO A 65 25.53 1.64 6.57
N GLU A 66 26.61 1.17 5.94
CA GLU A 66 26.67 -0.18 5.36
C GLU A 66 26.33 -1.27 6.40
N GLU A 67 26.77 -1.09 7.65
CA GLU A 67 26.44 -1.99 8.76
C GLU A 67 24.93 -2.12 9.00
N LEU A 68 24.17 -1.03 8.85
CA LEU A 68 22.71 -1.06 8.97
C LEU A 68 22.08 -1.84 7.81
N VAL A 69 22.57 -1.62 6.58
CA VAL A 69 22.11 -2.35 5.39
C VAL A 69 22.38 -3.85 5.54
N GLN A 70 23.59 -4.23 5.96
CA GLN A 70 23.96 -5.63 6.16
C GLN A 70 23.18 -6.30 7.29
N ALA A 71 22.90 -5.59 8.38
CA ALA A 71 22.07 -6.08 9.47
C ALA A 71 20.63 -6.39 8.98
N ILE A 72 20.01 -5.47 8.23
CA ILE A 72 18.66 -5.65 7.67
C ILE A 72 18.63 -6.82 6.69
N LEU A 73 19.59 -6.88 5.76
CA LEU A 73 19.66 -7.97 4.77
C LEU A 73 19.88 -9.33 5.41
N SER A 74 20.64 -9.39 6.51
CA SER A 74 20.86 -10.63 7.26
C SER A 74 19.63 -11.07 8.04
N ALA A 75 18.86 -10.13 8.60
CA ALA A 75 17.59 -10.43 9.27
C ALA A 75 16.53 -10.96 8.28
N ARG A 76 16.48 -10.44 7.05
CA ARG A 76 15.52 -10.88 6.00
C ARG A 76 15.81 -12.27 5.43
N ARG A 77 17.02 -12.79 5.61
CA ARG A 77 17.43 -14.14 5.14
C ARG A 77 17.15 -15.25 6.16
N LYS A 78 16.74 -14.90 7.38
CA LYS A 78 16.30 -15.83 8.43
C LYS A 78 14.80 -15.99 8.38
#